data_AF-A0A1I5Q5Y6-F1
#
_entry.id   AF-A0A1I5Q5Y6-F1
#
_cell.length_a   1.000
_cell.length_b   1.000
_cell.length_c   1.000
_cell.angle_alpha   90.00
_cell.angle_beta   90.00
_cell.angle_gamma   90.00
#
_symmetry.space_group_name_H-M   'P 1'
#
loop_
_entity.id
_entity.type
_entity.pdbx_description
1 polymer ?
#
loop_
_entity_poly.entity_id
_entity_poly.type
_entity_poly.pdbx_seq_one_letter_code
_entity_poly.pdbx_strand_id
1 'polypeptide(L)'
;MKKTAFGIFLSLVFSSAFAQDKLKVLTDQRAILYQNYKEAKSQSNGLFGGKTSKDMESEIMILEEIIKKDNEILDEQANLHSQENSHNTDKYNDLIQQNNDLTEKNRELQELSERHKGWSKENHKMLEDTEQQEALLFGIIGILGILALIFILKFYSLKAKVKTL
;
A
#
# COMPACT_ATOMS: atom_id res chain seq x y z
N MET A 1 -7.97 12.92 6.59
CA MET A 1 -7.35 11.93 5.68
C MET A 1 -8.08 11.76 4.34
N LYS A 2 -9.39 11.99 4.22
CA LYS A 2 -10.11 11.84 2.92
C LYS A 2 -9.81 12.93 1.87
N LYS A 3 -9.39 14.14 2.29
CA LYS A 3 -9.15 15.28 1.38
C LYS A 3 -7.81 15.20 0.63
N THR A 4 -6.81 14.50 1.18
CA THR A 4 -5.48 14.35 0.55
C THR A 4 -5.48 13.26 -0.52
N ALA A 5 -6.25 12.18 -0.33
CA ALA A 5 -6.41 11.11 -1.32
C ALA A 5 -7.14 11.59 -2.60
N PHE A 6 -8.08 12.54 -2.48
CA PHE A 6 -8.82 13.09 -3.63
C PHE A 6 -7.95 14.00 -4.52
N GLY A 7 -7.01 14.74 -3.94
CA GLY A 7 -6.10 15.61 -4.68
C GLY A 7 -5.09 14.86 -5.56
N ILE A 8 -4.56 13.73 -5.05
CA ILE A 8 -3.60 12.88 -5.78
C ILE A 8 -4.29 12.13 -6.93
N PHE A 9 -5.55 11.72 -6.74
CA PHE A 9 -6.34 11.10 -7.80
C PHE A 9 -6.67 12.08 -8.93
N LEU A 10 -6.96 13.35 -8.60
CA LEU A 10 -7.27 14.37 -9.60
C LEU A 10 -6.03 14.77 -10.42
N SER A 11 -4.83 14.78 -9.84
CA SER A 11 -3.60 15.11 -10.58
C SER A 11 -3.16 14.02 -11.56
N LEU A 12 -3.47 12.74 -11.31
CA LEU A 12 -3.09 11.63 -12.18
C LEU A 12 -3.96 11.52 -13.45
N VAL A 13 -5.21 12.00 -13.41
CA VAL A 13 -6.14 11.93 -14.56
C VAL A 13 -5.85 13.04 -15.59
N PHE A 14 -5.34 14.20 -15.17
CA PHE A 14 -5.11 15.32 -16.08
C PHE A 14 -3.86 15.16 -16.95
N SER A 15 -2.83 14.46 -16.49
CA SER A 15 -1.56 14.31 -17.23
C SER A 15 -1.65 13.34 -18.41
N SER A 16 -2.44 12.26 -18.28
CA SER A 16 -2.64 11.27 -19.35
C SER A 16 -3.57 11.76 -20.46
N ALA A 17 -4.50 12.67 -20.13
CA ALA A 17 -5.44 13.23 -21.09
C ALA A 17 -4.75 14.10 -22.16
N PHE A 18 -3.76 14.91 -21.77
CA PHE A 18 -3.08 15.84 -22.70
C PHE A 18 -2.24 15.13 -23.77
N ALA A 19 -1.56 14.04 -23.41
CA ALA A 19 -0.70 13.32 -24.36
C ALA A 19 -1.52 12.41 -25.31
N GLN A 20 -2.64 11.83 -24.84
CA GLN A 20 -3.61 11.18 -25.72
C GLN A 20 -4.26 12.15 -26.71
N ASP A 21 -4.48 13.41 -26.32
CA ASP A 21 -5.07 14.43 -27.19
C ASP A 21 -4.17 14.76 -28.38
N LYS A 22 -2.84 14.85 -28.16
CA LYS A 22 -1.88 15.13 -29.24
C LYS A 22 -1.81 13.99 -30.26
N LEU A 23 -1.72 12.74 -29.79
CA LEU A 23 -1.71 11.57 -30.68
C LEU A 23 -3.00 11.47 -31.51
N LYS A 24 -4.14 11.79 -30.89
CA LYS A 24 -5.43 11.84 -31.57
C LYS A 24 -5.43 12.90 -32.67
N VAL A 25 -4.96 14.12 -32.37
CA VAL A 25 -4.85 15.20 -33.38
C VAL A 25 -3.97 14.80 -34.55
N LEU A 26 -2.80 14.18 -34.31
CA LEU A 26 -1.91 13.71 -35.38
C LEU A 26 -2.58 12.64 -36.26
N THR A 27 -3.33 11.73 -35.63
CA THR A 27 -4.07 10.66 -36.33
C THR A 27 -5.21 11.24 -37.18
N ASP A 28 -5.94 12.22 -36.65
CA ASP A 28 -7.01 12.93 -37.37
C ASP A 28 -6.43 13.69 -38.58
N GLN A 29 -5.28 14.36 -38.42
CA GLN A 29 -4.56 15.03 -39.52
C GLN A 29 -4.13 14.04 -40.60
N ARG A 30 -3.57 12.88 -40.22
CA ARG A 30 -3.18 11.81 -41.14
C ARG A 30 -4.39 11.29 -41.93
N ALA A 31 -5.55 11.13 -41.29
CA ALA A 31 -6.77 10.68 -41.95
C ALA A 31 -7.23 11.65 -43.04
N ILE A 32 -7.12 12.96 -42.80
CA ILE A 32 -7.41 14.00 -43.80
C ILE A 32 -6.43 13.89 -44.98
N LEU A 33 -5.13 13.75 -44.72
CA LEU A 33 -4.13 13.60 -45.79
C LEU A 33 -4.36 12.34 -46.63
N TYR A 34 -4.73 11.24 -45.99
CA TYR A 34 -5.06 10.00 -46.69
C TYR A 34 -6.31 10.15 -47.58
N GLN A 35 -7.30 10.91 -47.12
CA GLN A 35 -8.48 11.24 -47.91
C GLN A 35 -8.09 12.11 -49.12
N ASN A 36 -7.26 13.13 -48.94
CA ASN A 36 -6.73 13.95 -50.03
C ASN A 36 -5.93 13.13 -51.04
N TYR A 37 -5.11 12.18 -50.57
CA TYR A 37 -4.38 11.25 -51.44
C TYR A 37 -5.34 10.39 -52.27
N LYS A 38 -6.40 9.87 -51.66
CA LYS A 38 -7.42 9.07 -52.35
C LYS A 38 -8.12 9.87 -53.44
N GLU A 39 -8.42 11.14 -53.17
CA GLU A 39 -9.01 12.06 -54.13
C GLU A 39 -8.04 12.38 -55.28
N ALA A 40 -6.79 12.75 -54.97
CA ALA A 40 -5.74 13.00 -55.96
C ALA A 40 -5.50 11.78 -56.86
N LYS A 41 -5.43 10.58 -56.26
CA LYS A 41 -5.25 9.32 -56.98
C LYS A 41 -6.40 8.98 -57.93
N SER A 42 -7.61 9.43 -57.62
CA SER A 42 -8.80 9.20 -58.43
C SER A 42 -8.94 10.19 -59.60
N GLN A 43 -8.22 11.31 -59.56
CA GLN A 43 -8.20 12.28 -60.65
C GLN A 43 -7.29 11.78 -61.79
N SER A 44 -7.81 11.82 -63.01
CA SER A 44 -7.07 11.54 -64.24
C SER A 44 -7.30 12.71 -65.19
N ASN A 45 -6.39 13.68 -65.17
CA ASN A 45 -6.53 14.93 -65.92
C ASN A 45 -5.86 14.89 -67.30
N GLY A 46 -5.29 13.75 -67.71
CA GLY A 46 -4.65 13.62 -69.00
C GLY A 46 -5.67 13.60 -70.14
N LEU A 47 -5.33 14.27 -71.24
CA LEU A 47 -6.14 14.36 -72.47
C LEU A 47 -6.59 12.99 -73.04
N PHE A 48 -5.94 11.89 -72.66
CA PHE A 48 -6.25 10.53 -73.09
C PHE A 48 -6.68 9.59 -71.94
N GLY A 49 -7.15 10.15 -70.82
CA GLY A 49 -7.59 9.37 -69.66
C GLY A 49 -6.48 8.78 -68.80
N GLY A 50 -5.23 9.20 -69.01
CA GLY A 50 -4.07 8.86 -68.17
C GLY A 50 -3.70 9.95 -67.17
N LYS A 51 -2.85 9.63 -66.18
CA LYS A 51 -2.31 10.62 -65.24
C LYS A 51 -1.28 11.51 -65.91
N THR A 52 -1.32 12.82 -65.64
CA THR A 52 -0.28 13.75 -66.07
C THR A 52 0.91 13.72 -65.10
N SER A 53 2.07 14.23 -65.54
CA SER A 53 3.23 14.40 -64.65
C SER A 53 2.91 15.25 -63.42
N LYS A 54 2.03 16.26 -63.55
CA LYS A 54 1.61 17.13 -62.45
C LYS A 54 0.70 16.41 -61.45
N ASP A 55 -0.20 15.55 -61.94
CA ASP A 55 -1.04 14.73 -61.06
C ASP A 55 -0.16 13.77 -60.24
N MET A 56 0.86 13.20 -60.87
CA MET A 56 1.80 12.29 -60.22
C MET A 56 2.70 13.00 -59.19
N GLU A 57 3.14 14.22 -59.48
CA GLU A 57 3.89 15.07 -58.53
C GLU A 57 3.03 15.45 -57.31
N SER A 58 1.76 15.80 -57.53
CA SER A 58 0.81 16.09 -56.45
C SER A 58 0.58 14.87 -55.53
N GLU A 59 0.39 13.68 -56.12
CA GLU A 59 0.28 12.43 -55.35
C GLU A 59 1.53 12.14 -54.51
N ILE A 60 2.71 12.37 -55.07
CA ILE A 60 3.99 12.19 -54.37
C ILE A 60 4.09 13.15 -53.19
N MET A 61 3.79 14.44 -53.37
CA MET A 61 3.84 15.42 -52.27
C MET A 61 2.89 15.05 -51.12
N ILE A 62 1.67 14.60 -51.42
CA ILE A 62 0.73 14.18 -50.38
C ILE A 62 1.25 12.94 -49.65
N LEU A 63 1.85 11.98 -50.37
CA LEU A 63 2.47 10.80 -49.75
C LEU A 63 3.66 11.17 -48.86
N GLU A 64 4.49 12.12 -49.27
CA GLU A 64 5.59 12.64 -48.44
C GLU A 64 5.06 13.27 -47.15
N GLU A 65 3.96 14.02 -47.22
CA GLU A 65 3.32 14.60 -46.05
C GLU A 65 2.73 13.54 -45.12
N ILE A 66 2.11 12.49 -45.68
CA ILE A 66 1.62 11.33 -44.91
C ILE A 66 2.78 10.65 -44.18
N ILE A 67 3.89 10.38 -44.86
CA ILE A 67 5.07 9.74 -44.24
C ILE A 67 5.62 10.58 -43.11
N LYS A 68 5.70 11.91 -43.31
CA LYS A 68 6.13 12.83 -42.26
C LYS A 68 5.20 12.75 -41.04
N LYS A 69 3.88 12.73 -41.25
CA LYS A 69 2.91 12.58 -40.17
C LYS A 69 2.98 11.22 -39.48
N ASP A 70 3.27 10.15 -40.22
CA ASP A 70 3.45 8.82 -39.65
C ASP A 70 4.67 8.78 -38.72
N ASN A 71 5.76 9.45 -39.07
CA ASN A 71 6.92 9.59 -38.19
C ASN A 71 6.57 10.40 -36.92
N GLU A 72 5.84 11.51 -37.05
CA GLU A 72 5.39 12.29 -35.89
C GLU A 72 4.49 11.45 -34.95
N ILE A 73 3.63 10.59 -35.50
CA ILE A 73 2.80 9.66 -34.73
C ILE A 73 3.66 8.63 -34.00
N LEU A 74 4.64 8.03 -34.69
CA LEU A 74 5.54 7.03 -34.10
C LEU A 74 6.37 7.62 -32.95
N ASP A 75 6.88 8.83 -33.13
CA ASP A 75 7.65 9.53 -32.09
C ASP A 75 6.78 9.81 -30.86
N GLU A 76 5.54 10.26 -31.05
CA GLU A 76 4.61 10.49 -29.94
C GLU A 76 4.22 9.19 -29.24
N GLN A 77 4.00 8.11 -29.97
CA GLN A 77 3.75 6.78 -29.39
C GLN A 77 4.94 6.28 -28.57
N ALA A 78 6.16 6.44 -29.07
CA ALA A 78 7.37 6.08 -28.34
C ALA A 78 7.52 6.89 -27.05
N ASN A 79 7.22 8.20 -27.09
CA ASN A 79 7.22 9.06 -25.92
C ASN A 79 6.19 8.61 -24.87
N LEU A 80 4.96 8.32 -25.30
CA LEU A 80 3.90 7.81 -24.42
C LEU A 80 4.30 6.50 -23.74
N HIS A 81 4.85 5.56 -24.52
CA HIS A 81 5.29 4.26 -23.99
C HIS A 81 6.49 4.42 -23.03
N SER A 82 7.40 5.36 -23.30
CA SER A 82 8.51 5.66 -22.39
C SER A 82 8.02 6.24 -21.06
N GLN A 83 7.06 7.17 -21.10
CA GLN A 83 6.44 7.75 -19.90
C GLN A 83 5.69 6.69 -19.10
N GLU A 84 4.92 5.83 -19.76
CA GLU A 84 4.21 4.72 -19.11
C GLU A 84 5.18 3.76 -18.42
N ASN A 85 6.25 3.35 -19.11
CA ASN A 85 7.28 2.50 -18.53
C ASN A 85 7.92 3.14 -17.29
N SER A 86 8.30 4.42 -17.38
CA SER A 86 8.86 5.15 -16.24
C SER A 86 7.88 5.17 -15.06
N HIS A 87 6.62 5.50 -15.31
CA HIS A 87 5.59 5.54 -14.28
C HIS A 87 5.36 4.16 -13.63
N ASN A 88 5.35 3.09 -14.44
CA ASN A 88 5.22 1.73 -13.97
C ASN A 88 6.42 1.29 -13.11
N THR A 89 7.64 1.66 -13.51
CA THR A 89 8.85 1.41 -12.72
C THR A 89 8.80 2.15 -11.38
N ASP A 90 8.43 3.43 -11.36
CA ASP A 90 8.31 4.21 -10.13
C ASP A 90 7.27 3.60 -9.18
N LYS A 91 6.10 3.23 -9.72
CA LYS A 91 5.04 2.57 -8.95
C LYS A 91 5.46 1.22 -8.40
N TYR A 92 6.21 0.44 -9.18
CA TYR A 92 6.75 -0.84 -8.73
C TYR A 92 7.73 -0.66 -7.56
N ASN A 93 8.61 0.33 -7.65
CA ASN A 93 9.55 0.66 -6.57
C ASN A 93 8.83 1.11 -5.28
N ASP A 94 7.79 1.95 -5.41
CA ASP A 94 6.96 2.37 -4.29
C ASP A 94 6.25 1.17 -3.63
N LEU A 95 5.70 0.24 -4.42
CA LEU A 95 5.09 -0.98 -3.91
C LEU A 95 6.09 -1.88 -3.15
N ILE A 96 7.34 -1.98 -3.63
CA ILE A 96 8.40 -2.70 -2.91
C ILE A 96 8.66 -2.05 -1.56
N GLN A 97 8.79 -0.71 -1.53
CA GLN A 97 9.03 0.01 -0.29
C GLN A 97 7.89 -0.20 0.71
N GLN A 98 6.64 -0.06 0.28
CA GLN A 98 5.47 -0.30 1.13
C GLN A 98 5.42 -1.74 1.65
N ASN A 99 5.82 -2.73 0.84
CA ASN A 99 5.87 -4.12 1.28
C ASN A 99 6.92 -4.33 2.37
N ASN A 100 8.10 -3.74 2.20
CA ASN A 100 9.16 -3.79 3.20
C ASN A 100 8.70 -3.16 4.53
N ASP A 101 8.09 -1.98 4.48
CA ASP A 101 7.54 -1.30 5.66
C ASP A 101 6.45 -2.14 6.36
N LEU A 102 5.57 -2.78 5.59
CA LEU A 102 4.54 -3.67 6.14
C LEU A 102 5.15 -4.92 6.78
N THR A 103 6.19 -5.47 6.17
CA THR A 103 6.91 -6.63 6.71
C THR A 103 7.58 -6.27 8.02
N GLU A 104 8.21 -5.09 8.11
CA GLU A 104 8.82 -4.59 9.34
C GLU A 104 7.76 -4.41 10.44
N LYS A 105 6.64 -3.73 10.14
CA LYS A 105 5.53 -3.57 11.09
C LYS A 105 4.94 -4.90 11.54
N ASN A 106 4.81 -5.87 10.65
CA ASN A 106 4.33 -7.20 11.01
C ASN A 106 5.29 -7.90 11.98
N ARG A 107 6.60 -7.75 11.78
CA ARG A 107 7.61 -8.25 12.71
C ARG A 107 7.51 -7.58 14.08
N GLU A 108 7.39 -6.24 14.10
CA GLU A 108 7.19 -5.50 15.36
C GLU A 108 5.94 -5.94 16.11
N LEU A 109 4.83 -6.16 15.41
CA LEU A 109 3.58 -6.65 15.99
C LEU A 109 3.72 -8.06 16.55
N GLN A 110 4.46 -8.94 15.87
CA GLN A 110 4.78 -10.27 16.38
C GLN A 110 5.63 -10.18 17.65
N GLU A 111 6.70 -9.39 17.65
CA GLU A 111 7.56 -9.17 18.82
C GLU A 111 6.79 -8.57 20.00
N LEU A 112 5.85 -7.64 19.74
CA LEU A 112 4.98 -7.09 20.78
C LEU A 112 4.01 -8.14 21.33
N SER A 113 3.43 -8.97 20.48
CA SER A 113 2.54 -10.06 20.88
C SER A 113 3.27 -11.10 21.74
N GLU A 114 4.49 -11.46 21.36
CA GLU A 114 5.34 -12.36 22.15
C GLU A 114 5.70 -11.76 23.51
N ARG A 115 6.10 -10.49 23.54
CA ARG A 115 6.36 -9.77 24.81
C ARG A 115 5.12 -9.73 25.70
N HIS A 116 3.94 -9.46 25.14
CA HIS A 116 2.70 -9.42 25.91
C HIS A 116 2.35 -10.80 26.49
N LYS A 117 2.54 -11.88 25.72
CA LYS A 117 2.37 -13.26 26.24
C LYS A 117 3.37 -13.56 27.38
N GLY A 118 4.63 -13.14 27.22
CA GLY A 118 5.65 -13.25 28.26
C GLY A 118 5.26 -12.53 29.54
N TRP A 119 4.88 -11.25 29.43
CA TRP A 119 4.44 -10.42 30.54
C TRP A 119 3.20 -11.00 31.25
N SER A 120 2.22 -11.49 30.50
CA SER A 120 1.04 -12.14 31.07
C SER A 120 1.40 -13.40 31.88
N LYS A 121 2.35 -14.19 31.39
CA LYS A 121 2.82 -15.41 32.07
C LYS A 121 3.60 -15.06 33.34
N GLU A 122 4.48 -14.07 33.26
CA GLU A 122 5.25 -13.58 34.40
C GLU A 122 4.34 -13.02 35.49
N ASN A 123 3.37 -12.17 35.12
CA ASN A 123 2.37 -11.67 36.06
C ASN A 123 1.58 -12.78 36.74
N HIS A 124 1.13 -13.79 35.99
CA HIS A 124 0.39 -14.90 36.59
C HIS A 124 1.24 -15.65 37.62
N LYS A 125 2.52 -15.88 37.30
CA LYS A 125 3.48 -16.47 38.24
C LYS A 125 3.70 -15.60 39.47
N MET A 126 3.86 -14.28 39.30
CA MET A 126 4.02 -13.36 40.44
C MET A 126 2.79 -13.34 41.35
N LEU A 127 1.59 -13.42 40.77
CA LEU A 127 0.35 -13.53 41.55
C LEU A 127 0.29 -14.85 42.32
N GLU A 128 0.60 -15.97 41.68
CA GLU A 128 0.66 -17.29 42.34
C GLU A 128 1.70 -17.32 43.48
N ASP A 129 2.90 -16.78 43.25
CA ASP A 129 3.96 -16.68 44.26
C ASP A 129 3.51 -15.79 45.45
N THR A 130 2.77 -14.71 45.17
CA THR A 130 2.22 -13.81 46.20
C THR A 130 1.11 -14.49 47.00
N GLU A 131 0.17 -15.17 46.34
CA GLU A 131 -0.89 -15.94 46.98
C GLU A 131 -0.33 -17.05 47.87
N GLN A 132 0.73 -17.74 47.42
CA GLN A 132 1.40 -18.76 48.21
C GLN A 132 2.06 -18.17 49.46
N GLN A 133 2.72 -17.00 49.35
CA GLN A 133 3.28 -16.30 50.50
C GLN A 133 2.20 -15.86 51.49
N GLU A 134 1.09 -15.30 51.01
CA GLU A 134 -0.04 -14.92 51.86
C GLU A 134 -0.64 -16.14 52.57
N ALA A 135 -0.84 -17.26 51.87
CA ALA A 135 -1.34 -18.50 52.44
C ALA A 135 -0.42 -19.03 53.56
N LEU A 136 0.90 -18.97 53.37
CA LEU A 136 1.87 -19.34 54.41
C LEU A 136 1.77 -18.42 55.63
N LEU A 137 1.67 -17.10 55.43
CA LEU A 137 1.51 -16.14 56.53
C LEU A 137 0.22 -16.37 57.32
N PHE A 138 -0.91 -16.58 56.63
CA PHE A 138 -2.16 -16.91 57.29
C PHE A 138 -2.08 -18.23 58.04
N GLY A 139 -1.41 -19.24 57.49
CA GLY A 139 -1.13 -20.50 58.17
C GLY A 139 -0.35 -20.31 59.47
N ILE A 140 0.73 -19.52 59.44
CA ILE A 140 1.55 -19.21 60.63
C ILE A 140 0.73 -18.45 61.67
N ILE A 141 -0.03 -17.42 61.25
CA ILE A 141 -0.90 -16.65 62.15
C ILE A 141 -1.95 -17.56 62.79
N GLY A 142 -2.54 -18.48 62.03
CA GLY A 142 -3.49 -19.47 62.54
C GLY A 142 -2.87 -20.36 63.63
N ILE A 143 -1.67 -20.88 63.41
CA ILE A 143 -0.94 -21.70 64.40
C ILE A 143 -0.60 -20.89 65.65
N LEU A 144 -0.07 -19.67 65.49
CA LEU A 144 0.24 -18.78 66.61
C LEU A 144 -1.01 -18.44 67.42
N GLY A 145 -2.14 -18.22 66.76
CA GLY A 145 -3.43 -17.99 67.40
C GLY A 145 -3.87 -19.17 68.26
N ILE A 146 -3.76 -20.40 67.75
CA ILE A 146 -4.07 -21.62 68.50
C ILE A 146 -3.14 -21.77 69.72
N LEU A 147 -1.83 -21.56 69.54
CA LEU A 147 -0.85 -21.65 70.63
C LEU A 147 -1.13 -20.62 71.74
N ALA A 148 -1.47 -19.39 71.37
CA ALA A 148 -1.86 -18.34 72.31
C ALA A 148 -3.12 -18.75 73.11
N LEU A 149 -4.11 -19.34 72.44
CA LEU A 149 -5.35 -19.79 73.07
C LEU A 149 -5.10 -20.92 74.07
N ILE A 150 -4.27 -21.92 73.69
CA ILE A 150 -3.83 -22.99 74.60
C ILE A 150 -3.10 -22.41 75.81
N PHE A 151 -2.20 -21.45 75.61
CA PHE A 151 -1.47 -20.79 76.69
C PHE A 151 -2.41 -20.06 77.66
N ILE A 152 -3.39 -19.32 77.14
CA ILE A 152 -4.42 -18.63 77.94
C ILE A 152 -5.24 -19.63 78.76
N LEU A 153 -5.75 -20.71 78.14
CA LEU A 153 -6.51 -21.75 78.84
C LEU A 153 -5.67 -22.40 79.96
N LYS A 154 -4.41 -22.73 79.65
CA LYS A 154 -3.48 -23.30 80.64
C LYS A 154 -3.25 -22.34 81.79
N PHE A 155 -3.02 -21.05 81.51
CA PHE A 155 -2.82 -20.00 82.52
C PHE A 155 -4.02 -19.87 83.46
N TYR A 156 -5.25 -19.84 82.92
CA TYR A 156 -6.47 -19.78 83.73
C TYR A 156 -6.68 -21.05 84.56
N SER A 157 -6.41 -22.25 84.00
CA SER A 157 -6.52 -23.50 84.76
C SER A 157 -5.51 -23.60 85.92
N LEU A 158 -4.29 -23.10 85.73
CA LEU A 158 -3.26 -23.01 86.78
C LEU A 158 -3.67 -22.03 87.87
N LYS A 159 -4.17 -20.85 87.50
CA LYS A 159 -4.67 -19.85 88.46
C LYS A 159 -5.84 -20.39 89.29
N ALA A 160 -6.73 -21.18 88.69
CA ALA A 160 -7.82 -21.83 89.41
C ALA A 160 -7.30 -22.85 90.44
N LYS A 161 -6.31 -23.68 90.09
CA LYS A 161 -5.71 -24.68 91.01
C LYS A 161 -4.96 -24.05 92.18
N VAL A 162 -4.28 -22.91 91.98
CA VAL A 162 -3.58 -22.21 93.06
C VAL A 162 -4.55 -21.59 94.07
N LYS A 163 -5.77 -21.23 93.66
CA LYS A 163 -6.80 -20.67 94.56
C LYS A 163 -7.50 -21.73 95.43
N THR A 164 -7.28 -23.02 95.15
CA THR A 164 -7.86 -24.16 95.87
C THR A 164 -6.88 -24.85 96.83
N LEU A 165 -5.67 -24.33 96.97
CA LEU A 165 -4.65 -24.71 97.96
C LEU A 165 -4.62 -23.65 99.07
#